data_AF-A0A8T4L2P9-F1
#
_entry.id   AF-A0A8T4L2P9-F1
#
_cell.length_a   1.000
_cell.length_b   1.000
_cell.length_c   1.000
_cell.angle_alpha   90.00
_cell.angle_beta   90.00
_cell.angle_gamma   90.00
#
_symmetry.space_group_name_H-M   'P 1'
#
loop_
_entity.id
_entity.type
_entity.pdbx_description
1 polymer ?
#
loop_
_entity_poly.entity_id
_entity_poly.type
_entity_poly.pdbx_seq_one_letter_code
_entity_poly.pdbx_strand_id
1 'polypeptide(L)'
;MAEHDLLLIRKIENLQRELINTKQKLGEVEQLKKQFSLLQNAFKEIQEMAGHNPELGPVIQRHLQDKQIYTWFYHLKTTAHQTNNLLNDFNQDMVEATAFLETQRTWRNYSFPSHIDLITFLEETGFVFDIKTFKFRPNYMGVIDFSPLEKEEIILKATNDSWTIEPSNIKYVISYLMDKRAPVSFKLENEFMRLLVKNSQTVKIEGQNLMIRRLDLIVKTKNGTVQND
;
A
#
# COMPACT_ATOMS: atom_id res chain seq x y z
N MET A 1 31.70 -7.89 18.32
CA MET A 1 30.76 -7.07 17.53
C MET A 1 30.95 -7.27 16.03
N ALA A 2 32.17 -7.17 15.47
CA ALA A 2 32.37 -7.20 14.01
C ALA A 2 31.86 -8.45 13.23
N GLU A 3 31.95 -9.67 13.77
CA GLU A 3 31.61 -10.88 12.99
C GLU A 3 30.10 -11.17 12.90
N HIS A 4 29.37 -10.95 14.01
CA HIS A 4 27.92 -11.13 14.04
C HIS A 4 27.18 -10.08 13.19
N ASP A 5 27.66 -8.84 13.19
CA ASP A 5 27.09 -7.77 12.38
C ASP A 5 27.29 -8.04 10.88
N LEU A 6 28.48 -8.52 10.49
CA LEU A 6 28.77 -8.92 9.10
C LEU A 6 27.90 -10.10 8.64
N LEU A 7 27.67 -11.09 9.51
CA LEU A 7 26.78 -12.21 9.20
C LEU A 7 25.33 -11.73 9.01
N LEU A 8 24.85 -10.83 9.87
CA LEU A 8 23.50 -10.26 9.78
C LEU A 8 23.31 -9.47 8.48
N ILE A 9 24.27 -8.60 8.12
CA ILE A 9 24.24 -7.83 6.87
C ILE A 9 24.12 -8.77 5.66
N ARG A 10 24.95 -9.83 5.60
CA ARG A 10 24.88 -10.83 4.51
C ARG A 10 23.53 -11.54 4.45
N LYS A 11 22.93 -11.86 5.60
CA LYS A 11 21.59 -12.47 5.66
C LYS A 11 20.51 -11.53 5.12
N ILE A 12 20.58 -10.24 5.45
CA ILE A 12 19.66 -9.21 4.95
C ILE A 12 19.82 -9.01 3.43
N GLU A 13 21.05 -8.95 2.92
CA GLU A 13 21.32 -8.84 1.48
C GLU A 13 20.79 -10.06 0.70
N ASN A 14 20.97 -11.26 1.24
CA ASN A 14 20.42 -12.47 0.65
C ASN A 14 18.88 -12.44 0.66
N LEU A 15 18.25 -12.04 1.77
CA LEU A 15 16.80 -11.87 1.84
C LEU A 15 16.30 -10.88 0.78
N GLN A 16 16.96 -9.73 0.64
CA GLN A 16 16.62 -8.73 -0.38
C GLN A 16 16.69 -9.32 -1.80
N ARG A 17 17.75 -10.09 -2.10
CA ARG A 17 17.91 -10.75 -3.40
C ARG A 17 16.77 -11.73 -3.67
N GLU A 18 16.45 -12.59 -2.72
CA GLU A 18 15.36 -13.57 -2.87
C GLU A 18 13.98 -12.91 -3.00
N LEU A 19 13.74 -11.80 -2.30
CA LEU A 19 12.51 -11.00 -2.47
C LEU A 19 12.41 -10.39 -3.87
N ILE A 20 13.51 -9.85 -4.41
CA ILE A 20 13.54 -9.29 -5.77
C ILE A 20 13.29 -10.38 -6.81
N ASN A 21 13.97 -11.52 -6.69
CA ASN A 21 13.80 -12.66 -7.59
C ASN A 21 12.36 -13.19 -7.56
N THR A 22 11.77 -13.32 -6.36
CA THR A 22 10.39 -13.76 -6.18
C THR A 22 9.41 -12.78 -6.80
N LYS A 23 9.60 -11.47 -6.59
CA LYS A 23 8.78 -10.42 -7.22
C LYS A 23 8.79 -10.51 -8.75
N GLN A 24 9.94 -10.76 -9.36
CA GLN A 24 10.05 -10.92 -10.82
C GLN A 24 9.24 -12.13 -11.31
N LYS A 25 9.39 -13.30 -10.65
CA LYS A 25 8.64 -14.52 -10.98
C LYS A 25 7.12 -14.34 -10.80
N LEU A 26 6.68 -13.58 -9.80
CA LEU A 26 5.26 -13.25 -9.61
C LEU A 26 4.68 -12.43 -10.78
N GLY A 27 5.50 -11.65 -11.49
CA GLY A 27 5.06 -10.97 -12.73
C GLY A 27 4.64 -11.95 -13.83
N GLU A 28 5.24 -13.14 -13.89
CA GLU A 28 4.84 -14.20 -14.82
C GLU A 28 3.49 -14.82 -14.44
N VAL A 29 3.15 -14.86 -13.15
CA VAL A 29 1.87 -15.37 -12.64
C VAL A 29 0.70 -14.52 -13.14
N GLU A 30 0.88 -13.20 -13.31
CA GLU A 30 -0.16 -12.35 -13.89
C GLU A 30 -0.47 -12.72 -15.36
N GLN A 31 0.54 -13.11 -16.12
CA GLN A 31 0.37 -13.60 -17.48
C GLN A 31 -0.33 -14.97 -17.50
N LEU A 32 0.06 -15.86 -16.58
CA LEU A 32 -0.59 -17.16 -16.41
C LEU A 32 -2.08 -17.01 -16.05
N LYS A 33 -2.44 -16.02 -15.22
CA LYS A 33 -3.84 -15.72 -14.91
C LYS A 33 -4.65 -15.42 -16.17
N LYS A 34 -4.10 -14.64 -17.11
CA LYS A 34 -4.76 -14.36 -18.39
C LYS A 34 -4.95 -15.63 -19.22
N GLN A 35 -3.95 -16.51 -19.25
CA GLN A 35 -4.04 -17.81 -19.94
C GLN A 35 -5.11 -18.72 -19.34
N PHE A 36 -5.23 -18.76 -18.00
CA PHE A 36 -6.32 -19.50 -17.34
C PHE A 36 -7.70 -18.97 -17.74
N SER A 37 -7.88 -17.66 -17.83
CA SER A 37 -9.16 -17.09 -18.30
C SER A 37 -9.48 -17.47 -19.74
N LEU A 38 -8.49 -17.47 -20.64
CA LEU A 38 -8.67 -17.93 -22.02
C LEU A 38 -9.07 -19.41 -22.09
N LEU A 39 -8.40 -20.27 -21.29
CA LEU A 39 -8.72 -21.69 -21.22
C LEU A 39 -10.14 -21.93 -20.69
N GLN A 40 -10.54 -21.20 -19.64
CA GLN A 40 -11.90 -21.27 -19.08
C GLN A 40 -12.96 -20.89 -20.10
N ASN A 41 -12.72 -19.82 -20.87
CA ASN A 41 -13.65 -19.38 -21.91
C ASN A 41 -13.76 -20.42 -23.04
N ALA A 42 -12.64 -20.97 -23.50
CA ALA A 42 -12.64 -22.03 -24.51
C ALA A 42 -13.43 -23.27 -24.06
N PHE A 43 -13.29 -23.70 -22.80
CA PHE A 43 -14.09 -24.81 -22.27
C PHE A 43 -15.58 -24.47 -22.21
N LYS A 44 -15.96 -23.25 -21.81
CA LYS A 44 -17.36 -22.81 -21.79
C LYS A 44 -17.97 -22.81 -23.18
N GLU A 45 -17.27 -22.27 -24.17
CA GLU A 45 -17.73 -22.25 -25.56
C GLU A 45 -17.97 -23.67 -26.10
N ILE A 46 -17.04 -24.60 -25.85
CA ILE A 46 -17.21 -26.01 -26.25
C ILE A 46 -18.41 -26.65 -25.53
N GLN A 47 -18.59 -26.38 -24.23
CA GLN A 47 -19.74 -26.88 -23.46
C GLN A 47 -21.06 -26.33 -23.98
N GLU A 48 -21.11 -25.05 -24.32
CA GLU A 48 -22.28 -24.40 -24.90
C GLU A 48 -22.60 -24.99 -26.28
N MET A 49 -21.62 -25.16 -27.17
CA MET A 49 -21.83 -25.78 -28.48
C MET A 49 -22.33 -27.22 -28.37
N ALA A 50 -21.78 -28.01 -27.43
CA ALA A 50 -22.22 -29.37 -27.17
C ALA A 50 -23.65 -29.42 -26.60
N GLY A 51 -24.02 -28.45 -25.76
CA GLY A 51 -25.36 -28.33 -25.20
C GLY A 51 -26.43 -27.99 -26.26
N HIS A 52 -26.07 -27.16 -27.24
CA HIS A 52 -26.98 -26.80 -28.35
C HIS A 52 -27.03 -27.87 -29.45
N ASN A 53 -25.96 -28.65 -29.65
CA ASN A 53 -25.87 -29.68 -30.69
C ASN A 53 -25.34 -31.01 -30.11
N PRO A 54 -26.20 -31.87 -29.54
CA PRO A 54 -25.77 -33.12 -28.88
C PRO A 54 -25.02 -34.09 -29.80
N GLU A 55 -25.26 -34.03 -31.11
CA GLU A 55 -24.57 -34.84 -32.13
C GLU A 55 -23.06 -34.55 -32.21
N LEU A 56 -22.60 -33.42 -31.69
CA LEU A 56 -21.18 -33.09 -31.60
C LEU A 56 -20.45 -33.87 -30.49
N GLY A 57 -21.18 -34.51 -29.56
CA GLY A 57 -20.60 -35.23 -28.43
C GLY A 57 -19.50 -36.23 -28.82
N PRO A 58 -19.76 -37.17 -29.76
CA PRO A 58 -18.75 -38.12 -30.23
C PRO A 58 -17.54 -37.47 -30.93
N VAL A 59 -17.77 -36.37 -31.65
CA VAL A 59 -16.71 -35.60 -32.34
C VAL A 59 -15.80 -34.93 -31.31
N ILE A 60 -16.40 -34.27 -30.31
CA ILE A 60 -15.69 -33.65 -29.20
C ILE A 60 -14.91 -34.69 -28.42
N GLN A 61 -15.53 -35.82 -28.05
CA GLN A 61 -14.87 -36.89 -27.32
C GLN A 61 -13.63 -37.41 -28.06
N ARG A 62 -13.74 -37.67 -29.36
CA ARG A 62 -12.61 -38.10 -30.20
C ARG A 62 -11.49 -37.07 -30.20
N HIS A 63 -11.79 -35.80 -30.43
CA HIS A 63 -10.76 -34.74 -30.44
C HIS A 63 -10.10 -34.53 -29.07
N LEU A 64 -10.87 -34.58 -27.98
CA LEU A 64 -10.32 -34.49 -26.61
C LEU A 64 -9.37 -35.66 -26.31
N GLN A 65 -9.68 -36.85 -26.80
CA GLN A 65 -8.84 -38.04 -26.64
C GLN A 65 -7.58 -37.96 -27.53
N ASP A 66 -7.72 -37.71 -28.82
CA ASP A 66 -6.62 -37.66 -29.80
C ASP A 66 -5.59 -36.58 -29.45
N LYS A 67 -6.06 -35.45 -28.91
CA LYS A 67 -5.20 -34.33 -28.47
C LYS A 67 -4.78 -34.44 -27.01
N GLN A 68 -5.12 -35.53 -26.32
CA GLN A 68 -4.79 -35.79 -24.92
C GLN A 68 -5.24 -34.68 -23.95
N ILE A 69 -6.31 -33.95 -24.28
CA ILE A 69 -6.75 -32.77 -23.51
C ILE A 69 -7.12 -33.16 -22.08
N TYR A 70 -7.69 -34.35 -21.86
CA TYR A 70 -7.96 -34.86 -20.52
C TYR A 70 -6.70 -34.95 -19.67
N THR A 71 -5.63 -35.57 -20.19
CA THR A 71 -4.37 -35.74 -19.48
C THR A 71 -3.76 -34.39 -19.09
N TRP A 72 -3.67 -33.47 -20.05
CA TRP A 72 -3.13 -32.13 -19.80
C TRP A 72 -3.98 -31.34 -18.80
N PHE A 73 -5.30 -31.43 -18.91
CA PHE A 73 -6.21 -30.76 -17.98
C PHE A 73 -6.09 -31.29 -16.55
N TYR A 74 -6.04 -32.61 -16.36
CA TYR A 74 -5.88 -33.21 -15.03
C TYR A 74 -4.50 -32.92 -14.43
N HIS A 75 -3.44 -32.94 -15.24
CA HIS A 75 -2.11 -32.53 -14.80
C HIS A 75 -2.14 -31.07 -14.33
N LEU A 76 -2.67 -30.16 -15.16
CA LEU A 76 -2.80 -28.74 -14.83
C LEU A 76 -3.60 -28.52 -13.53
N LYS A 77 -4.71 -29.22 -13.37
CA LYS A 77 -5.54 -29.15 -12.15
C LYS A 77 -4.78 -29.63 -10.91
N THR A 78 -4.00 -30.71 -11.05
CA THR A 78 -3.18 -31.25 -9.95
C THR A 78 -2.07 -30.27 -9.57
N THR A 79 -1.35 -29.73 -10.55
CA THR A 79 -0.32 -28.71 -10.32
C THR A 79 -0.92 -27.46 -9.67
N ALA A 80 -2.08 -26.98 -10.14
CA ALA A 80 -2.76 -25.82 -9.53
C ALA A 80 -3.12 -26.09 -8.06
N HIS A 81 -3.59 -27.29 -7.73
CA HIS A 81 -3.88 -27.67 -6.35
C HIS A 81 -2.61 -27.74 -5.48
N GLN A 82 -1.53 -28.33 -6.00
CA GLN A 82 -0.23 -28.37 -5.31
C GLN A 82 0.31 -26.96 -5.05
N THR A 83 0.25 -26.07 -6.04
CA THR A 83 0.65 -24.67 -5.89
C THR A 83 -0.19 -23.96 -4.81
N ASN A 84 -1.50 -24.21 -4.77
CA ASN A 84 -2.35 -23.65 -3.72
C ASN A 84 -1.93 -24.11 -2.31
N ASN A 85 -1.55 -25.38 -2.16
CA ASN A 85 -1.06 -25.89 -0.88
C ASN A 85 0.28 -25.23 -0.50
N LEU A 86 1.22 -25.11 -1.44
CA LEU A 86 2.49 -24.41 -1.23
C LEU A 86 2.30 -22.95 -0.81
N LEU A 87 1.32 -22.26 -1.40
CA LEU A 87 1.00 -20.87 -1.02
C LEU A 87 0.40 -20.80 0.39
N ASN A 88 -0.43 -21.76 0.78
CA ASN A 88 -0.99 -21.82 2.14
C ASN A 88 0.11 -22.09 3.17
N ASP A 89 0.99 -23.05 2.91
CA ASP A 89 2.13 -23.36 3.77
C ASP A 89 3.05 -22.15 3.91
N PHE A 90 3.38 -21.48 2.81
CA PHE A 90 4.15 -20.24 2.82
C PHE A 90 3.48 -19.16 3.68
N ASN A 91 2.17 -18.93 3.52
CA ASN A 91 1.45 -17.93 4.31
C ASN A 91 1.47 -18.25 5.81
N GLN A 92 1.37 -19.53 6.16
CA GLN A 92 1.44 -19.99 7.55
C GLN A 92 2.84 -19.77 8.14
N ASP A 93 3.89 -20.14 7.41
CA ASP A 93 5.28 -20.00 7.85
C ASP A 93 5.71 -18.52 7.94
N MET A 94 5.09 -17.65 7.14
CA MET A 94 5.41 -16.22 7.10
C MET A 94 4.69 -15.38 8.15
N VAL A 95 3.82 -15.96 9.00
CA VAL A 95 3.12 -15.20 10.06
C VAL A 95 4.11 -14.55 11.03
N GLU A 96 5.07 -15.31 11.54
CA GLU A 96 6.06 -14.80 12.50
C GLU A 96 7.02 -13.80 11.85
N ALA A 97 7.47 -14.08 10.62
CA ALA A 97 8.30 -13.15 9.86
C ALA A 97 7.57 -11.83 9.59
N THR A 98 6.28 -11.89 9.27
CA THR A 98 5.42 -10.71 9.10
C THR A 98 5.33 -9.92 10.39
N ALA A 99 5.05 -10.59 11.51
CA ALA A 99 4.99 -9.95 12.82
C ALA A 99 6.32 -9.28 13.18
N PHE A 100 7.45 -9.95 12.93
CA PHE A 100 8.79 -9.39 13.13
C PHE A 100 9.02 -8.15 12.28
N LEU A 101 8.75 -8.19 10.97
CA LEU A 101 8.92 -7.04 10.09
C LEU A 101 8.04 -5.85 10.52
N GLU A 102 6.81 -6.12 10.97
CA GLU A 102 5.93 -5.09 11.52
C GLU A 102 6.49 -4.47 12.80
N THR A 103 7.27 -5.19 13.63
CA THR A 103 7.96 -4.57 14.79
C THR A 103 9.06 -3.60 14.39
N GLN A 104 9.67 -3.81 13.22
CA GLN A 104 10.76 -2.98 12.69
C GLN A 104 10.25 -1.84 11.80
N ARG A 105 8.93 -1.75 11.56
CA ARG A 105 8.32 -0.74 10.69
C ARG A 105 8.51 0.66 11.24
N THR A 106 9.08 1.54 10.44
CA THR A 106 9.34 2.96 10.76
C THR A 106 8.51 3.93 9.93
N TRP A 107 7.61 3.43 9.08
CA TRP A 107 6.75 4.27 8.27
C TRP A 107 5.45 3.56 7.88
N ARG A 108 4.42 4.37 7.59
CA ARG A 108 3.09 3.89 7.17
C ARG A 108 2.44 4.90 6.22
N ASN A 109 1.71 4.41 5.22
CA ASN A 109 0.82 5.22 4.39
C ASN A 109 -0.62 5.07 4.91
N TYR A 110 -1.36 6.17 4.97
CA TYR A 110 -2.77 6.20 5.32
C TYR A 110 -3.56 6.95 4.25
N SER A 111 -4.76 6.45 3.96
CA SER A 111 -5.71 7.09 3.05
C SER A 111 -7.06 7.28 3.71
N PHE A 112 -7.69 8.41 3.44
CA PHE A 112 -8.94 8.84 4.04
C PHE A 112 -10.01 9.08 2.98
N PRO A 113 -11.30 8.82 3.29
CA PRO A 113 -12.40 9.05 2.35
C PRO A 113 -12.57 10.53 1.97
N SER A 114 -12.24 11.45 2.87
CA SER A 114 -12.37 12.88 2.66
C SER A 114 -11.18 13.67 3.23
N HIS A 115 -11.06 14.93 2.80
CA HIS A 115 -10.07 15.86 3.37
C HIS A 115 -10.38 16.25 4.81
N ILE A 116 -11.65 16.21 5.22
CA ILE A 116 -12.07 16.46 6.60
C ILE A 116 -11.55 15.36 7.52
N ASP A 117 -11.63 14.09 7.09
CA ASP A 117 -11.11 12.95 7.83
C ASP A 117 -9.59 13.03 7.97
N LEU A 118 -8.88 13.41 6.89
CA LEU A 118 -7.44 13.65 6.94
C LEU A 118 -7.07 14.79 7.91
N ILE A 119 -7.75 15.94 7.83
CA ILE A 119 -7.54 17.08 8.74
C ILE A 119 -7.69 16.63 10.19
N THR A 120 -8.81 15.97 10.50
CA THR A 120 -9.12 15.48 11.85
C THR A 120 -8.02 14.53 12.34
N PHE A 121 -7.55 13.64 11.47
CA PHE A 121 -6.47 12.73 11.80
C PHE A 121 -5.14 13.45 12.09
N LEU A 122 -4.78 14.47 11.31
CA LEU A 122 -3.56 15.26 11.53
C LEU A 122 -3.63 16.08 12.82
N GLU A 123 -4.78 16.67 13.12
CA GLU A 123 -5.05 17.40 14.36
C GLU A 123 -4.94 16.47 15.60
N GLU A 124 -5.59 15.32 15.54
CA GLU A 124 -5.57 14.32 16.62
C GLU A 124 -4.19 13.69 16.81
N THR A 125 -3.44 13.52 15.71
CA THR A 125 -2.02 13.13 15.80
C THR A 125 -1.23 14.12 16.64
N GLY A 126 -1.43 15.42 16.41
CA GLY A 126 -0.81 16.46 17.24
C GLY A 126 -1.17 16.32 18.72
N PHE A 127 -2.45 16.09 19.01
CA PHE A 127 -2.95 15.94 20.38
C PHE A 127 -2.41 14.69 21.09
N VAL A 128 -2.47 13.52 20.44
CA VAL A 128 -2.10 12.22 21.05
C VAL A 128 -0.62 12.14 21.41
N PHE A 129 0.24 12.85 20.68
CA PHE A 129 1.68 12.91 20.92
C PHE A 129 2.14 14.20 21.62
N ASP A 130 1.21 15.01 22.15
CA ASP A 130 1.49 16.29 22.83
C ASP A 130 2.38 17.24 21.99
N ILE A 131 2.13 17.28 20.68
CA ILE A 131 2.89 18.09 19.73
C ILE A 131 2.30 19.50 19.72
N LYS A 132 3.02 20.44 20.32
CA LYS A 132 2.60 21.86 20.36
C LYS A 132 2.65 22.51 18.98
N THR A 133 3.73 22.25 18.23
CA THR A 133 3.94 22.81 16.90
C THR A 133 4.62 21.81 15.97
N PHE A 134 4.27 21.89 14.70
CA PHE A 134 4.98 21.25 13.59
C PHE A 134 5.77 22.29 12.80
N LYS A 135 6.94 21.91 12.30
CA LYS A 135 7.59 22.61 11.19
C LYS A 135 6.82 22.28 9.91
N PHE A 136 6.25 23.29 9.27
CA PHE A 136 5.53 23.20 8.01
C PHE A 136 6.46 23.50 6.84
N ARG A 137 6.47 22.61 5.85
CA ARG A 137 7.24 22.77 4.61
C ARG A 137 6.39 22.35 3.40
N PRO A 138 6.05 23.27 2.49
CA PRO A 138 5.38 22.90 1.25
C PRO A 138 6.23 21.93 0.43
N ASN A 139 5.58 21.03 -0.31
CA ASN A 139 6.24 19.99 -1.10
C ASN A 139 5.65 19.97 -2.52
N TYR A 140 5.81 21.06 -3.25
CA TYR A 140 5.43 21.16 -4.67
C TYR A 140 6.39 22.10 -5.42
N MET A 141 6.39 22.02 -6.75
CA MET A 141 7.14 22.94 -7.62
C MET A 141 6.26 24.16 -7.95
N GLY A 142 6.67 25.35 -7.51
CA GLY A 142 5.96 26.61 -7.73
C GLY A 142 6.12 27.59 -6.56
N VAL A 143 5.53 28.78 -6.68
CA VAL A 143 5.50 29.79 -5.62
C VAL A 143 4.04 30.00 -5.23
N ILE A 144 3.59 29.44 -4.10
CA ILE A 144 2.34 29.88 -3.47
C ILE A 144 2.72 30.90 -2.41
N ASP A 145 2.06 32.05 -2.46
CA ASP A 145 2.16 33.05 -1.42
C ASP A 145 1.40 32.57 -0.16
N PHE A 146 2.15 32.28 0.91
CA PHE A 146 1.61 31.96 2.23
C PHE A 146 1.49 33.18 3.14
N SER A 147 1.92 34.37 2.70
CA SER A 147 1.79 35.63 3.46
C SER A 147 0.38 35.88 4.00
N PRO A 148 -0.73 35.54 3.31
CA PRO A 148 -2.07 35.67 3.88
C PRO A 148 -2.27 34.85 5.16
N LEU A 149 -1.71 33.64 5.22
CA LEU A 149 -1.80 32.77 6.40
C LEU A 149 -0.81 33.18 7.51
N GLU A 150 0.29 33.83 7.14
CA GLU A 150 1.22 34.44 8.11
C GLU A 150 0.63 35.69 8.79
N LYS A 151 -0.05 36.55 8.03
CA LYS A 151 -0.65 37.80 8.52
C LYS A 151 -1.74 37.57 9.56
N GLU A 152 -2.34 36.38 9.57
CA GLU A 152 -3.30 36.00 10.60
C GLU A 152 -2.62 35.54 11.91
N GLU A 153 -1.27 35.47 11.97
CA GLU A 153 -0.30 35.16 13.07
C GLU A 153 -0.58 33.93 13.96
N ILE A 154 -1.81 33.44 13.94
CA ILE A 154 -2.33 32.29 14.65
C ILE A 154 -2.08 31.03 13.80
N ILE A 155 -2.07 31.15 12.46
CA ILE A 155 -2.09 30.00 11.55
C ILE A 155 -0.68 29.53 11.17
N LEU A 156 0.16 30.41 10.61
CA LEU A 156 1.56 30.12 10.31
C LEU A 156 2.48 31.14 10.97
N LYS A 157 3.48 30.66 11.73
CA LYS A 157 4.52 31.51 12.31
C LYS A 157 5.83 31.30 11.56
N ALA A 158 6.31 32.34 10.89
CA ALA A 158 7.61 32.32 10.21
C ALA A 158 8.75 32.18 11.23
N THR A 159 9.69 31.30 10.90
CA THR A 159 10.98 31.11 11.60
C THR A 159 12.09 31.21 10.55
N ASN A 160 13.33 31.43 10.98
CA ASN A 160 14.48 31.76 10.10
C ASN A 160 14.53 31.01 8.75
N ASP A 161 14.19 29.71 8.72
CA ASP A 161 14.17 28.88 7.50
C ASP A 161 12.90 28.01 7.33
N SER A 162 11.83 28.26 8.09
CA SER A 162 10.61 27.43 8.03
C SER A 162 9.37 28.13 8.56
N TRP A 163 8.19 27.61 8.24
CA TRP A 163 6.98 27.98 8.97
C TRP A 163 6.72 26.97 10.09
N THR A 164 6.06 27.42 11.14
CA THR A 164 5.53 26.55 12.19
C THR A 164 4.02 26.68 12.28
N ILE A 165 3.36 25.57 12.61
CA ILE A 165 1.91 25.48 12.70
C ILE A 165 1.51 24.66 13.92
N GLU A 166 0.48 25.12 14.64
CA GLU A 166 -0.15 24.35 15.72
C GLU A 166 -1.11 23.33 15.11
N PRO A 167 -1.26 22.12 15.68
CA PRO A 167 -2.10 21.07 15.09
C PRO A 167 -3.52 21.56 14.75
N SER A 168 -4.16 22.30 15.65
CA SER A 168 -5.52 22.85 15.49
C SER A 168 -5.71 23.79 14.30
N ASN A 169 -4.62 24.26 13.71
CA ASN A 169 -4.63 25.23 12.62
C ASN A 169 -4.35 24.58 11.26
N ILE A 170 -4.06 23.28 11.21
CA ILE A 170 -3.77 22.53 9.98
C ILE A 170 -4.92 22.65 8.96
N LYS A 171 -6.18 22.63 9.44
CA LYS A 171 -7.36 22.82 8.59
C LYS A 171 -7.30 24.07 7.72
N TYR A 172 -6.79 25.18 8.25
CA TYR A 172 -6.74 26.45 7.53
C TYR A 172 -5.75 26.40 6.37
N VAL A 173 -4.63 25.70 6.53
CA VAL A 173 -3.65 25.50 5.45
C VAL A 173 -4.24 24.65 4.33
N ILE A 174 -4.88 23.53 4.69
CA ILE A 174 -5.49 22.63 3.69
C ILE A 174 -6.61 23.37 2.94
N SER A 175 -7.51 24.05 3.64
CA SER A 175 -8.57 24.85 3.03
C SER A 175 -8.01 25.93 2.11
N TYR A 176 -7.00 26.68 2.54
CA TYR A 176 -6.36 27.70 1.70
C TYR A 176 -5.79 27.12 0.41
N LEU A 177 -5.07 26.00 0.48
CA LEU A 177 -4.52 25.34 -0.70
C LEU A 177 -5.64 24.86 -1.64
N MET A 178 -6.73 24.32 -1.10
CA MET A 178 -7.90 23.92 -1.90
C MET A 178 -8.58 25.11 -2.58
N ASP A 179 -8.79 26.21 -1.86
CA ASP A 179 -9.42 27.43 -2.39
C ASP A 179 -8.60 28.06 -3.51
N LYS A 180 -7.27 28.02 -3.38
CA LYS A 180 -6.33 28.47 -4.42
C LYS A 180 -6.17 27.47 -5.56
N ARG A 181 -6.89 26.34 -5.55
CA ARG A 181 -6.73 25.21 -6.48
C ARG A 181 -5.28 24.75 -6.61
N ALA A 182 -4.54 24.83 -5.51
CA ALA A 182 -3.15 24.47 -5.44
C ALA A 182 -2.95 23.03 -4.96
N PRO A 183 -1.81 22.39 -5.25
CA PRO A 183 -1.53 21.05 -4.76
C PRO A 183 -1.48 21.00 -3.22
N VAL A 184 -2.29 20.13 -2.62
CA VAL A 184 -2.26 19.83 -1.18
C VAL A 184 -1.12 18.86 -0.91
N SER A 185 0.12 19.34 -1.00
CA SER A 185 1.33 18.54 -0.77
C SER A 185 2.30 19.32 0.11
N PHE A 186 2.56 18.81 1.30
CA PHE A 186 3.42 19.43 2.30
C PHE A 186 3.91 18.42 3.33
N LYS A 187 4.89 18.84 4.13
CA LYS A 187 5.46 18.10 5.26
C LYS A 187 5.15 18.84 6.55
N LEU A 188 4.78 18.07 7.58
CA LEU A 188 4.75 18.49 8.97
C LEU A 188 5.82 17.68 9.70
N GLU A 189 6.78 18.35 10.31
CA GLU A 189 7.92 17.72 10.96
C GLU A 189 8.03 18.15 12.42
N ASN A 190 8.35 17.21 13.31
CA ASN A 190 8.84 17.50 14.64
C ASN A 190 10.07 16.61 14.93
N GLU A 191 10.52 16.57 16.19
CA GLU A 191 11.70 15.79 16.58
C GLU A 191 11.49 14.27 16.55
N PHE A 192 10.24 13.79 16.54
CA PHE A 192 9.91 12.37 16.65
C PHE A 192 9.29 11.76 15.38
N MET A 193 8.67 12.58 14.54
CA MET A 193 7.91 12.13 13.37
C MET A 193 7.90 13.16 12.24
N ARG A 194 7.74 12.62 11.03
CA ARG A 194 7.49 13.37 9.81
C ARG A 194 6.19 12.87 9.18
N LEU A 195 5.26 13.80 8.94
CA LEU A 195 4.02 13.58 8.22
C LEU A 195 4.15 14.21 6.84
N LEU A 196 4.18 13.39 5.80
CA LEU A 196 4.19 13.82 4.40
C LEU A 196 2.76 13.69 3.85
N VAL A 197 2.06 14.81 3.78
CA VAL A 197 0.75 14.92 3.12
C VAL A 197 1.00 14.96 1.62
N LYS A 198 0.54 13.93 0.90
CA LYS A 198 0.77 13.77 -0.55
C LYS A 198 -0.31 14.44 -1.40
N ASN A 199 -1.54 14.43 -0.89
CA ASN A 199 -2.73 15.04 -1.48
C ASN A 199 -3.75 15.29 -0.36
N SER A 200 -4.95 15.74 -0.71
CA SER A 200 -6.03 16.04 0.25
C SER A 200 -6.62 14.82 0.98
N GLN A 201 -6.20 13.59 0.68
CA GLN A 201 -6.73 12.34 1.23
C GLN A 201 -5.65 11.35 1.68
N THR A 202 -4.37 11.63 1.46
CA THR A 202 -3.28 10.66 1.70
C THR A 202 -2.13 11.29 2.46
N VAL A 203 -1.66 10.60 3.48
CA VAL A 203 -0.48 10.98 4.27
C VAL A 203 0.43 9.78 4.48
N LYS A 204 1.74 9.99 4.32
CA LYS A 204 2.78 9.07 4.77
C LYS A 204 3.32 9.57 6.11
N ILE A 205 3.45 8.69 7.08
CA ILE A 205 4.06 8.99 8.36
C ILE A 205 5.36 8.22 8.48
N GLU A 206 6.42 8.90 8.90
CA GLU A 206 7.72 8.33 9.26
C GLU A 206 7.95 8.61 10.74
N GLY A 207 8.29 7.59 11.52
CA GLY A 207 8.47 7.69 12.96
C GLY A 207 8.76 6.34 13.60
N GLN A 208 8.96 6.32 14.92
CA GLN A 208 9.19 5.07 15.64
C GLN A 208 7.98 4.12 15.56
N ASN A 209 8.23 2.82 15.57
CA ASN A 209 7.18 1.79 15.45
C ASN A 209 6.02 1.99 16.44
N LEU A 210 6.35 2.32 17.69
CA LEU A 210 5.37 2.56 18.76
C LEU A 210 4.40 3.70 18.42
N MET A 211 4.86 4.73 17.71
CA MET A 211 4.02 5.82 17.22
C MET A 211 3.14 5.37 16.06
N ILE A 212 3.71 4.63 15.10
CA ILE A 212 2.95 4.06 13.98
C ILE A 212 1.80 3.18 14.49
N ARG A 213 2.06 2.30 15.47
CA ARG A 213 1.02 1.43 16.06
C ARG A 213 -0.09 2.21 16.76
N ARG A 214 0.23 3.34 17.41
CA ARG A 214 -0.80 4.23 17.98
C ARG A 214 -1.62 4.92 16.90
N LEU A 215 -0.98 5.34 15.82
CA LEU A 215 -1.65 5.95 14.67
C LEU A 215 -2.56 4.97 13.93
N ASP A 216 -2.19 3.69 13.83
CA ASP A 216 -3.05 2.64 13.29
C ASP A 216 -4.39 2.52 14.04
N LEU A 217 -4.41 2.81 15.36
CA LEU A 217 -5.63 2.82 16.15
C LEU A 217 -6.49 4.05 15.86
N ILE A 218 -5.86 5.23 15.73
CA ILE A 218 -6.55 6.49 15.38
C ILE A 218 -7.15 6.40 13.98
N VAL A 219 -6.42 5.86 13.01
CA VAL A 219 -6.88 5.74 11.61
C VAL A 219 -8.18 4.94 11.52
N LYS A 220 -8.30 3.85 12.30
CA LYS A 220 -9.50 3.02 12.35
C LYS A 220 -10.72 3.78 12.88
N THR A 221 -10.55 4.75 13.78
CA THR A 221 -11.67 5.55 14.32
C THR A 221 -12.11 6.67 13.38
N LYS A 222 -11.34 6.97 12.32
CA LYS A 222 -11.58 8.07 11.35
C LYS A 222 -11.93 7.60 9.95
N ASN A 223 -12.46 6.38 9.81
CA ASN A 223 -12.75 5.75 8.51
C ASN A 223 -11.54 5.68 7.56
N GLY A 224 -10.32 5.86 8.08
CA GLY A 224 -9.11 5.78 7.31
C GLY A 224 -8.70 4.33 7.05
N THR A 225 -7.93 4.14 6.00
CA THR A 225 -7.39 2.84 5.62
C THR A 225 -5.87 2.88 5.64
N VAL A 226 -5.29 1.79 6.15
CA VAL A 226 -3.86 1.57 6.12
C VAL A 226 -3.50 1.08 4.72
N GLN A 227 -2.61 1.78 4.02
CA GLN A 227 -2.10 1.35 2.73
C GLN A 227 -0.86 0.47 2.91
N ASN A 228 -0.90 -0.72 2.33
CA ASN A 228 0.23 -1.65 2.23
C ASN A 228 0.96 -1.37 0.91
N ASP A 229 1.77 -0.31 0.88
CA ASP A 229 2.77 -0.13 -0.19
C ASP A 229 4.14 -0.62 0.30
#